data_AF-A0A250X7B2-F1
#
_entry.id   AF-A0A250X7B2-F1
#
_cell.length_a   1.000
_cell.length_b   1.000
_cell.length_c   1.000
_cell.angle_alpha   90.00
_cell.angle_beta   90.00
_cell.angle_gamma   90.00
#
_symmetry.space_group_name_H-M   'P 1'
#
loop_
_entity.id
_entity.type
_entity.pdbx_description
1 polymer ?
#
loop_
_entity_poly.entity_id
_entity_poly.type
_entity_poly.pdbx_seq_one_letter_code
_entity_poly.pdbx_strand_id
1 'polypeptide(L)'
;MPPVCRSCNVLAVFICASAILLLSFKSVTALSTVNDNLLDENGNPLVLMGASWFGFNNGATMVDGLWNPADAFTYDFATIIYRWQLLGFNAIRLPFSMQNLYDVAPINKLSTQCGSIPTFSQIAYSVVDPSAKVAANLSTFPQPNNWPTHSPSTCNEYLPQNTTIDRFVWVVKFLANAGFYVIIDDHTEDPTVVNNQTQFMSYWVDIVTRISQDPVARKRFIVDILNEPDARGWGWNVMSSLYLQVMDTLYPINNNLLFFVEGCGQGSFGANWGDGFQTTGINPGSGNDPNPFFQGLFGKPYINQVVISPHVYGPSVTGASSNYFGSGLWTRLSNSFGYLTKTGYTFNGMTKRFPVVIGETGSKFQIDGDLKFLADFKSYLLNNGSAADGLHNAIPNVIWWDWNDNSGDTGGLVDSTWYNLIWIKVEYLNALGLTPWYSSASAASPNLTPSSLPSPSSSSYPSPSTYPSPNSSPAPSPSPSSSPSTSPSSSPSPSSSPSPKGASSSCNALFQLSTPWSNGQWPTSSINIYITNSASSGTMPAGWTFTMSNAGYVAQSGTWNFRLSQLSNGVVTGIADQSWEALVAGGGSVNIGLIISSTTGSFLPKSFTVNGKACTISTFSSGH
;
A
#
# COMPACT_ATOMS: atom_id res chain seq x y z
N MET A 1 56.03 -54.03 -37.26
CA MET A 1 55.26 -52.86 -37.75
C MET A 1 53.82 -53.32 -37.98
N PRO A 2 52.78 -52.53 -37.63
CA PRO A 2 51.35 -52.88 -37.79
C PRO A 2 50.88 -52.57 -39.25
N PRO A 3 49.68 -53.00 -39.73
CA PRO A 3 48.36 -52.44 -39.34
C PRO A 3 47.22 -53.48 -39.13
N VAL A 4 46.29 -53.29 -38.19
CA VAL A 4 45.00 -52.52 -38.22
C VAL A 4 43.80 -53.21 -38.93
N CYS A 5 43.04 -53.96 -38.12
CA CYS A 5 41.58 -53.93 -37.91
C CYS A 5 40.66 -53.09 -38.86
N ARG A 6 39.57 -53.70 -39.35
CA ARG A 6 38.18 -53.37 -38.92
C ARG A 6 37.14 -54.38 -39.41
N SER A 7 36.08 -54.55 -38.61
CA SER A 7 35.15 -55.68 -38.64
C SER A 7 33.73 -55.31 -39.11
N CYS A 8 32.99 -56.34 -39.55
CA CYS A 8 31.58 -56.26 -39.95
C CYS A 8 30.67 -55.76 -38.82
N ASN A 9 29.56 -55.11 -39.19
CA ASN A 9 28.38 -54.97 -38.33
C ASN A 9 27.11 -55.25 -39.15
N VAL A 10 26.50 -56.40 -38.88
CA VAL A 10 25.07 -56.65 -39.09
C VAL A 10 24.47 -56.61 -37.68
N LEU A 11 23.48 -55.76 -37.41
CA LEU A 11 22.82 -55.75 -36.11
C LEU A 11 21.30 -55.71 -36.22
N ALA A 12 20.70 -56.58 -35.42
CA ALA A 12 19.26 -56.83 -35.37
C ALA A 12 18.47 -55.62 -34.85
N VAL A 13 17.22 -55.52 -35.30
CA VAL A 13 16.22 -54.61 -34.74
C VAL A 13 15.80 -55.13 -33.36
N PHE A 14 16.20 -54.42 -32.29
CA PHE A 14 15.60 -54.58 -30.97
C PHE A 14 14.50 -53.55 -30.78
N ILE A 15 13.27 -54.02 -30.55
CA ILE A 15 12.13 -53.19 -30.16
C ILE A 15 12.30 -52.84 -28.68
N CYS A 16 12.77 -51.64 -28.38
CA CYS A 16 12.73 -51.08 -27.03
C CYS A 16 11.49 -50.18 -26.91
N ALA A 17 10.47 -50.65 -26.20
CA ALA A 17 9.28 -49.86 -25.91
C ALA A 17 9.61 -48.82 -24.82
N SER A 18 10.05 -47.62 -25.25
CA SER A 18 10.19 -46.47 -24.37
C SER A 18 8.80 -45.98 -23.96
N ALA A 19 8.37 -46.35 -22.75
CA ALA A 19 7.19 -45.77 -22.13
C ALA A 19 7.46 -44.27 -21.90
N ILE A 20 6.90 -43.42 -22.77
CA ILE A 20 6.86 -41.98 -22.55
C ILE A 20 5.95 -41.75 -21.35
N LEU A 21 6.55 -41.54 -20.19
CA LEU A 21 5.84 -41.05 -19.02
C LEU A 21 5.43 -39.61 -19.33
N LEU A 22 4.22 -39.45 -19.87
CA LEU A 22 3.54 -38.18 -20.00
C LEU A 22 3.33 -37.63 -18.58
N LEU A 23 4.33 -36.89 -18.10
CA LEU A 23 4.17 -35.97 -16.98
C LEU A 23 3.12 -34.94 -17.40
N SER A 24 1.88 -35.24 -17.05
CA SER A 24 0.79 -34.28 -17.05
C SER A 24 1.22 -33.13 -16.16
N PHE A 25 1.66 -32.03 -16.78
CA PHE A 25 1.70 -30.74 -16.12
C PHE A 25 0.26 -30.44 -15.70
N LYS A 26 -0.07 -30.76 -14.45
CA LYS A 26 -1.27 -30.23 -13.82
C LYS A 26 -1.15 -28.72 -13.96
N SER A 27 -2.08 -28.13 -14.71
CA SER A 27 -2.33 -26.70 -14.62
C SER A 27 -2.51 -26.39 -13.13
N VAL A 28 -1.66 -25.53 -12.58
CA VAL A 28 -1.80 -25.07 -11.21
C VAL A 28 -2.94 -24.08 -11.24
N THR A 29 -4.11 -24.48 -10.74
CA THR A 29 -5.36 -23.68 -10.79
C THR A 29 -5.61 -22.87 -9.51
N ALA A 30 -4.61 -22.81 -8.63
CA ALA A 30 -4.70 -22.41 -7.24
C ALA A 30 -3.53 -21.47 -6.91
N LEU A 31 -3.75 -20.49 -6.04
CA LEU A 31 -2.65 -19.73 -5.45
C LEU A 31 -1.69 -20.72 -4.76
N SER A 32 -0.40 -20.54 -4.96
CA SER A 32 0.58 -21.49 -4.44
C SER A 32 1.97 -20.87 -4.26
N THR A 33 2.89 -21.64 -3.70
CA THR A 33 4.26 -21.23 -3.41
C THR A 33 5.25 -22.21 -4.00
N VAL A 34 6.22 -21.71 -4.77
CA VAL A 34 7.32 -22.50 -5.33
C VAL A 34 8.62 -21.88 -4.85
N ASN A 35 9.34 -22.65 -4.03
CA ASN A 35 10.41 -22.11 -3.19
C ASN A 35 9.89 -20.90 -2.37
N ASP A 36 10.57 -19.77 -2.52
CA ASP A 36 10.37 -18.45 -1.93
C ASP A 36 9.50 -17.51 -2.76
N ASN A 37 8.85 -18.01 -3.81
CA ASN A 37 8.02 -17.20 -4.71
C ASN A 37 6.54 -17.57 -4.53
N LEU A 38 5.66 -16.58 -4.59
CA LEU A 38 4.22 -16.76 -4.74
C LEU A 38 3.88 -16.98 -6.22
N LEU A 39 2.86 -17.78 -6.49
CA LEU A 39 2.26 -17.96 -7.80
C LEU A 39 0.76 -17.64 -7.77
N ASP A 40 0.26 -17.03 -8.85
CA ASP A 40 -1.17 -16.76 -9.06
C ASP A 40 -1.97 -18.04 -9.39
N GLU A 41 -3.28 -17.90 -9.58
CA GLU A 41 -4.18 -19.01 -9.91
C GLU A 41 -3.97 -19.67 -11.28
N ASN A 42 -3.00 -19.16 -12.06
CA ASN A 42 -2.59 -19.65 -13.37
C ASN A 42 -1.14 -20.18 -13.37
N GLY A 43 -0.43 -20.08 -12.24
CA GLY A 43 0.98 -20.44 -12.10
C GLY A 43 2.00 -19.36 -12.50
N ASN A 44 1.58 -18.11 -12.71
CA ASN A 44 2.49 -16.99 -12.97
C ASN A 44 3.11 -16.48 -11.67
N PRO A 45 4.35 -15.94 -11.68
CA PRO A 45 4.92 -15.24 -10.52
C PRO A 45 4.02 -14.11 -10.02
N LEU A 46 3.74 -14.11 -8.72
CA LEU A 46 2.90 -13.12 -8.04
C LEU A 46 3.76 -12.30 -7.07
N VAL A 47 3.61 -10.99 -7.13
CA VAL A 47 4.06 -10.05 -6.09
C VAL A 47 2.83 -9.41 -5.48
N LEU A 48 2.70 -9.44 -4.15
CA LEU A 48 1.63 -8.75 -3.43
C LEU A 48 2.12 -7.38 -2.96
N MET A 49 1.58 -6.32 -3.56
CA MET A 49 1.82 -4.93 -3.14
C MET A 49 0.47 -4.32 -2.79
N GLY A 50 0.26 -4.05 -1.51
CA GLY A 50 -1.05 -3.72 -0.96
C GLY A 50 -0.98 -2.81 0.25
N ALA A 51 -2.16 -2.58 0.84
CA ALA A 51 -2.30 -1.93 2.13
C ALA A 51 -3.45 -2.56 2.94
N SER A 52 -3.42 -2.35 4.26
CA SER A 52 -4.53 -2.67 5.16
C SER A 52 -5.59 -1.57 5.10
N TRP A 53 -6.87 -1.94 5.16
CA TRP A 53 -7.98 -1.01 5.40
C TRP A 53 -8.83 -1.54 6.55
N PHE A 54 -8.55 -1.08 7.77
CA PHE A 54 -9.22 -1.57 8.99
C PHE A 54 -10.62 -0.95 9.19
N GLY A 55 -11.43 -1.57 10.05
CA GLY A 55 -12.77 -1.09 10.46
C GLY A 55 -13.78 -2.21 10.76
N PHE A 56 -13.65 -3.37 10.13
CA PHE A 56 -14.47 -4.54 10.50
C PHE A 56 -14.06 -5.13 11.87
N ASN A 57 -12.85 -4.83 12.35
CA ASN A 57 -12.31 -5.23 13.64
C ASN A 57 -12.67 -4.30 14.82
N ASN A 58 -13.04 -3.03 14.56
CA ASN A 58 -13.22 -2.01 15.61
C ASN A 58 -14.69 -1.67 15.96
N GLY A 59 -15.65 -2.45 15.43
CA GLY A 59 -17.09 -2.23 15.64
C GLY A 59 -17.77 -1.31 14.62
N ALA A 60 -17.04 -0.74 13.63
CA ALA A 60 -17.65 0.09 12.59
C ALA A 60 -18.53 -0.70 11.59
N THR A 61 -18.47 -2.04 11.57
CA THR A 61 -19.22 -2.95 10.67
C THR A 61 -19.00 -2.72 9.17
N MET A 62 -17.96 -1.97 8.84
CA MET A 62 -17.44 -1.64 7.53
C MET A 62 -16.02 -1.10 7.74
N VAL A 63 -15.23 -0.98 6.68
CA VAL A 63 -13.97 -0.23 6.71
C VAL A 63 -14.18 1.25 7.10
N ASP A 64 -13.21 1.82 7.81
CA ASP A 64 -13.27 3.21 8.30
C ASP A 64 -13.11 4.26 7.18
N GLY A 65 -13.42 5.51 7.51
CA GLY A 65 -13.31 6.67 6.61
C GLY A 65 -14.59 7.03 5.84
N LEU A 66 -15.54 6.09 5.70
CA LEU A 66 -16.83 6.28 5.02
C LEU A 66 -17.81 7.10 5.88
N TRP A 67 -17.41 8.32 6.25
CA TRP A 67 -18.07 9.13 7.30
C TRP A 67 -18.69 10.43 6.78
N ASN A 68 -18.18 11.01 5.69
CA ASN A 68 -18.60 12.31 5.17
C ASN A 68 -19.52 12.20 3.93
N PRO A 69 -20.84 12.04 4.07
CA PRO A 69 -21.74 11.97 2.92
C PRO A 69 -21.81 13.27 2.11
N ALA A 70 -21.18 14.38 2.52
CA ALA A 70 -21.09 15.56 1.67
C ALA A 70 -20.03 15.44 0.55
N ASP A 71 -19.17 14.42 0.60
CA ASP A 71 -18.09 14.20 -0.37
C ASP A 71 -18.02 12.74 -0.84
N ALA A 72 -18.53 12.48 -2.04
CA ALA A 72 -18.49 11.17 -2.67
C ALA A 72 -17.07 10.59 -2.87
N PHE A 73 -16.01 11.40 -2.92
CA PHE A 73 -14.63 10.88 -3.06
C PHE A 73 -14.14 10.09 -1.83
N THR A 74 -14.57 10.51 -0.65
CA THR A 74 -14.16 9.94 0.65
C THR A 74 -15.24 9.04 1.25
N TYR A 75 -16.44 9.06 0.67
CA TYR A 75 -17.60 8.35 1.18
C TYR A 75 -18.06 7.16 0.34
N ASP A 76 -17.84 7.15 -0.98
CA ASP A 76 -18.18 6.00 -1.82
C ASP A 76 -17.06 4.96 -1.82
N PHE A 77 -17.38 3.74 -1.39
CA PHE A 77 -16.44 2.64 -1.29
C PHE A 77 -15.81 2.28 -2.64
N ALA A 78 -16.61 2.16 -3.71
CA ALA A 78 -16.12 1.81 -5.04
C ALA A 78 -15.19 2.90 -5.62
N THR A 79 -15.49 4.18 -5.35
CA THR A 79 -14.63 5.31 -5.70
C THR A 79 -13.26 5.19 -5.05
N ILE A 80 -13.19 4.86 -3.75
CA ILE A 80 -11.90 4.64 -3.05
C ILE A 80 -11.18 3.40 -3.60
N ILE A 81 -11.87 2.29 -3.83
CA ILE A 81 -11.26 1.08 -4.40
C ILE A 81 -10.67 1.32 -5.79
N TYR A 82 -11.32 2.16 -6.61
CA TYR A 82 -10.74 2.55 -7.90
C TYR A 82 -9.49 3.44 -7.74
N ARG A 83 -9.43 4.32 -6.73
CA ARG A 83 -8.19 5.03 -6.37
C ARG A 83 -7.03 4.06 -6.06
N TRP A 84 -7.30 2.95 -5.38
CA TRP A 84 -6.28 1.92 -5.10
C TRP A 84 -5.82 1.19 -6.37
N GLN A 85 -6.75 0.81 -7.26
CA GLN A 85 -6.42 0.21 -8.56
C GLN A 85 -5.50 1.14 -9.38
N LEU A 86 -5.81 2.43 -9.37
CA LEU A 86 -5.04 3.47 -10.06
C LEU A 86 -3.67 3.70 -9.41
N LEU A 87 -3.56 3.66 -8.08
CA LEU A 87 -2.26 3.69 -7.36
C LEU A 87 -1.38 2.47 -7.66
N GLY A 88 -1.93 1.41 -8.26
CA GLY A 88 -1.20 0.20 -8.64
C GLY A 88 -1.21 -0.88 -7.57
N PHE A 89 -2.02 -0.74 -6.51
CA PHE A 89 -2.20 -1.79 -5.51
C PHE A 89 -2.90 -3.00 -6.14
N ASN A 90 -2.44 -4.20 -5.79
CA ASN A 90 -3.04 -5.45 -6.24
C ASN A 90 -3.48 -6.36 -5.08
N ALA A 91 -3.21 -5.97 -3.83
CA ALA A 91 -3.63 -6.67 -2.63
C ALA A 91 -4.29 -5.72 -1.62
N ILE A 92 -5.27 -6.23 -0.86
CA ILE A 92 -5.90 -5.52 0.25
C ILE A 92 -5.98 -6.46 1.44
N ARG A 93 -5.51 -6.03 2.61
CA ARG A 93 -5.72 -6.73 3.88
C ARG A 93 -6.90 -6.09 4.61
N LEU A 94 -7.84 -6.93 5.04
CA LEU A 94 -9.06 -6.54 5.74
C LEU A 94 -9.06 -7.14 7.15
N PRO A 95 -8.52 -6.41 8.14
CA PRO A 95 -8.73 -6.68 9.55
C PRO A 95 -10.23 -6.75 9.88
N PHE A 96 -10.66 -7.86 10.45
CA PHE A 96 -12.01 -8.06 10.96
C PHE A 96 -11.97 -8.67 12.37
N SER A 97 -13.13 -8.71 13.04
CA SER A 97 -13.32 -9.54 14.24
C SER A 97 -14.53 -10.43 14.01
N MET A 98 -14.40 -11.72 14.26
CA MET A 98 -15.50 -12.68 14.29
C MET A 98 -16.69 -12.16 15.11
N GLN A 99 -16.46 -11.66 16.33
CA GLN A 99 -17.51 -11.06 17.17
C GLN A 99 -18.23 -9.92 16.45
N ASN A 100 -17.52 -8.99 15.80
CA ASN A 100 -18.16 -7.91 15.05
C ASN A 100 -18.94 -8.39 13.82
N LEU A 101 -18.47 -9.43 13.13
CA LEU A 101 -19.15 -9.95 11.94
C LEU A 101 -20.48 -10.66 12.28
N TYR A 102 -20.53 -11.37 13.41
CA TYR A 102 -21.68 -12.21 13.79
C TYR A 102 -22.62 -11.57 14.82
N ASP A 103 -22.10 -10.81 15.80
CA ASP A 103 -22.88 -10.32 16.94
C ASP A 103 -23.32 -8.85 16.80
N VAL A 104 -22.64 -8.06 15.94
CA VAL A 104 -22.94 -6.63 15.74
C VAL A 104 -23.77 -6.42 14.47
N ALA A 105 -24.95 -5.81 14.61
CA ALA A 105 -25.80 -5.47 13.47
C ALA A 105 -25.17 -4.33 12.63
N PRO A 106 -25.34 -4.32 11.29
CA PRO A 106 -24.70 -3.33 10.44
C PRO A 106 -25.05 -1.89 10.83
N ILE A 107 -24.08 -0.98 10.71
CA ILE A 107 -24.35 0.45 10.74
C ILE A 107 -25.11 0.81 9.46
N ASN A 108 -26.38 1.18 9.64
CA ASN A 108 -27.42 1.20 8.61
C ASN A 108 -27.59 2.55 7.87
N LYS A 109 -26.50 3.31 7.69
CA LYS A 109 -26.54 4.65 7.07
C LYS A 109 -25.41 4.93 6.08
N LEU A 110 -24.79 3.90 5.51
CA LEU A 110 -23.75 4.06 4.49
C LEU A 110 -24.34 4.37 3.09
N SER A 111 -25.50 3.81 2.77
CA SER A 111 -26.25 4.15 1.55
C SER A 111 -27.03 5.44 1.78
N THR A 112 -26.58 6.53 1.18
CA THR A 112 -27.24 7.84 1.26
C THR A 112 -26.89 8.72 0.07
N GLN A 113 -27.70 9.76 -0.15
CA GLN A 113 -27.39 10.81 -1.12
C GLN A 113 -26.07 11.50 -0.74
N CYS A 114 -25.17 11.68 -1.73
CA CYS A 114 -23.80 12.11 -1.46
C CYS A 114 -23.20 13.16 -2.43
N GLY A 115 -24.05 13.99 -3.03
CA GLY A 115 -23.65 14.80 -4.18
C GLY A 115 -23.49 13.94 -5.43
N SER A 116 -22.81 14.43 -6.47
CA SER A 116 -22.56 13.63 -7.68
C SER A 116 -21.32 12.76 -7.49
N ILE A 117 -21.42 11.47 -7.81
CA ILE A 117 -20.26 10.57 -7.77
C ILE A 117 -19.21 11.02 -8.82
N PRO A 118 -17.91 11.08 -8.48
CA PRO A 118 -16.92 11.65 -9.39
C PRO A 118 -16.76 10.83 -10.66
N THR A 119 -16.49 11.52 -11.78
CA THR A 119 -16.18 10.82 -13.03
C THR A 119 -14.86 10.05 -12.91
N PHE A 120 -14.70 8.95 -13.65
CA PHE A 120 -13.47 8.16 -13.61
C PHE A 120 -12.20 8.96 -13.92
N SER A 121 -12.29 10.02 -14.72
CA SER A 121 -11.17 10.93 -14.96
C SER A 121 -10.81 11.76 -13.74
N GLN A 122 -11.78 12.24 -12.98
CA GLN A 122 -11.53 12.97 -11.73
C GLN A 122 -10.89 12.05 -10.67
N ILE A 123 -11.29 10.77 -10.64
CA ILE A 123 -10.68 9.76 -9.75
C ILE A 123 -9.26 9.41 -10.19
N ALA A 124 -9.01 9.25 -11.50
CA ALA A 124 -7.67 9.04 -12.04
C ALA A 124 -6.70 10.18 -11.65
N TYR A 125 -7.13 11.44 -11.80
CA TYR A 125 -6.31 12.61 -11.44
C TYR A 125 -6.17 12.85 -9.93
N SER A 126 -7.09 12.37 -9.06
CA SER A 126 -6.95 12.51 -7.60
C SER A 126 -5.87 11.62 -6.97
N VAL A 127 -5.25 10.76 -7.80
CA VAL A 127 -4.13 9.90 -7.42
C VAL A 127 -2.94 10.04 -8.37
N VAL A 128 -2.74 11.21 -8.96
CA VAL A 128 -1.48 11.59 -9.61
C VAL A 128 -0.61 12.35 -8.61
N ASP A 129 0.60 11.85 -8.39
CA ASP A 129 1.63 12.52 -7.59
C ASP A 129 1.90 13.94 -8.14
N PRO A 130 1.70 15.01 -7.35
CA PRO A 130 1.94 16.40 -7.78
C PRO A 130 3.39 16.69 -8.21
N SER A 131 4.36 15.87 -7.78
CA SER A 131 5.76 15.97 -8.17
C SER A 131 6.07 15.23 -9.48
N ALA A 132 5.20 14.31 -9.91
CA ALA A 132 5.44 13.47 -11.07
C ALA A 132 5.35 14.25 -12.39
N LYS A 133 6.35 14.02 -13.25
CA LYS A 133 6.39 14.58 -14.61
C LYS A 133 5.48 13.77 -15.55
N VAL A 134 4.18 13.95 -15.39
CA VAL A 134 3.16 13.38 -16.27
C VAL A 134 3.14 14.05 -17.64
N ALA A 135 2.80 13.27 -18.68
CA ALA A 135 2.61 13.81 -20.02
C ALA A 135 1.45 14.82 -20.05
N ALA A 136 1.59 15.92 -20.80
CA ALA A 136 0.60 17.02 -20.79
C ALA A 136 -0.82 16.63 -21.24
N ASN A 137 -0.96 15.50 -21.95
CA ASN A 137 -2.23 14.97 -22.47
C ASN A 137 -2.49 13.55 -21.94
N LEU A 138 -2.36 13.32 -20.63
CA LEU A 138 -2.52 12.01 -20.00
C LEU A 138 -4.01 11.59 -19.93
N SER A 139 -4.57 11.28 -21.09
CA SER A 139 -6.00 11.11 -21.35
C SER A 139 -6.51 9.67 -21.26
N THR A 140 -5.62 8.69 -21.11
CA THR A 140 -5.94 7.27 -21.03
C THR A 140 -5.60 6.72 -19.65
N PHE A 141 -6.62 6.36 -18.87
CA PHE A 141 -6.51 5.68 -17.58
C PHE A 141 -7.18 4.29 -17.65
N PRO A 142 -6.68 3.28 -16.90
CA PRO A 142 -7.37 2.00 -16.74
C PRO A 142 -8.80 2.23 -16.25
N GLN A 143 -9.79 1.57 -16.86
CA GLN A 143 -11.17 1.63 -16.35
C GLN A 143 -11.30 0.70 -15.13
N PRO A 144 -12.20 1.01 -14.17
CA PRO A 144 -12.42 0.13 -13.03
C PRO A 144 -13.02 -1.22 -13.48
N ASN A 145 -12.44 -2.32 -12.99
CA ASN A 145 -13.04 -3.64 -13.13
C ASN A 145 -14.30 -3.74 -12.25
N ASN A 146 -15.39 -4.26 -12.81
CA ASN A 146 -16.63 -4.57 -12.08
C ASN A 146 -17.19 -3.40 -11.24
N TRP A 147 -17.24 -2.20 -11.82
CA TRP A 147 -17.86 -1.03 -11.17
C TRP A 147 -19.33 -1.34 -10.81
N PRO A 148 -19.77 -1.12 -9.55
CA PRO A 148 -21.07 -1.55 -9.10
C PRO A 148 -22.18 -0.62 -9.63
N THR A 149 -23.38 -1.16 -9.79
CA THR A 149 -24.55 -0.35 -10.17
C THR A 149 -25.03 0.47 -8.97
N HIS A 150 -25.20 1.78 -9.17
CA HIS A 150 -25.75 2.73 -8.19
C HIS A 150 -26.44 3.90 -8.90
N SER A 151 -27.27 4.64 -8.17
CA SER A 151 -27.83 5.90 -8.62
C SER A 151 -26.73 6.99 -8.73
N PRO A 152 -26.78 7.95 -9.68
CA PRO A 152 -25.68 8.90 -9.93
C PRO A 152 -25.27 9.78 -8.73
N SER A 153 -26.13 9.89 -7.73
CA SER A 153 -25.91 10.71 -6.53
C SER A 153 -26.13 9.97 -5.21
N THR A 154 -26.09 8.63 -5.22
CA THR A 154 -26.25 7.79 -4.03
C THR A 154 -25.03 6.90 -3.88
N CYS A 155 -24.23 7.16 -2.86
CA CYS A 155 -23.03 6.39 -2.56
C CYS A 155 -23.41 5.07 -1.88
N ASN A 156 -22.57 4.05 -2.04
CA ASN A 156 -22.70 2.76 -1.31
C ASN A 156 -24.05 2.04 -1.43
N GLU A 157 -24.88 2.37 -2.44
CA GLU A 157 -26.22 1.79 -2.64
C GLU A 157 -26.19 0.25 -2.79
N TYR A 158 -25.06 -0.26 -3.28
CA TYR A 158 -24.75 -1.67 -3.50
C TYR A 158 -24.32 -2.45 -2.24
N LEU A 159 -24.04 -1.79 -1.10
CA LEU A 159 -23.61 -2.48 0.11
C LEU A 159 -24.78 -3.20 0.80
N PRO A 160 -24.63 -4.49 1.19
CA PRO A 160 -25.62 -5.17 2.02
C PRO A 160 -25.86 -4.46 3.36
N GLN A 161 -27.12 -4.50 3.81
CA GLN A 161 -27.58 -3.87 5.07
C GLN A 161 -28.30 -4.86 5.99
N ASN A 162 -28.27 -6.16 5.67
CA ASN A 162 -28.98 -7.19 6.42
C ASN A 162 -28.17 -7.72 7.61
N THR A 163 -26.91 -8.14 7.40
CA THR A 163 -26.00 -8.62 8.44
C THR A 163 -24.57 -8.16 8.16
N THR A 164 -23.73 -8.04 9.20
CA THR A 164 -22.35 -7.55 9.04
C THR A 164 -21.49 -8.58 8.32
N ILE A 165 -21.67 -9.87 8.62
CA ILE A 165 -21.07 -10.98 7.87
C ILE A 165 -21.45 -10.97 6.38
N ASP A 166 -22.71 -10.73 6.00
CA ASP A 166 -23.09 -10.70 4.57
C ASP A 166 -22.52 -9.47 3.85
N ARG A 167 -22.43 -8.32 4.53
CA ARG A 167 -21.73 -7.14 4.03
C ARG A 167 -20.22 -7.42 3.84
N PHE A 168 -19.57 -8.04 4.82
CA PHE A 168 -18.16 -8.40 4.75
C PHE A 168 -17.85 -9.39 3.61
N VAL A 169 -18.66 -10.45 3.49
CA VAL A 169 -18.56 -11.42 2.39
C VAL A 169 -18.78 -10.74 1.03
N TRP A 170 -19.72 -9.80 0.93
CA TRP A 170 -19.91 -9.01 -0.28
C TRP A 170 -18.69 -8.14 -0.59
N VAL A 171 -18.11 -7.47 0.41
CA VAL A 171 -16.90 -6.65 0.24
C VAL A 171 -15.74 -7.50 -0.28
N VAL A 172 -15.45 -8.65 0.33
CA VAL A 172 -14.38 -9.55 -0.14
C VAL A 172 -14.61 -9.99 -1.59
N LYS A 173 -15.85 -10.37 -1.95
CA LYS A 173 -16.20 -10.74 -3.33
C LYS A 173 -16.05 -9.58 -4.31
N PHE A 174 -16.48 -8.38 -3.91
CA PHE A 174 -16.37 -7.18 -4.72
C PHE A 174 -14.90 -6.84 -5.01
N LEU A 175 -14.04 -6.84 -3.98
CA LEU A 175 -12.60 -6.56 -4.12
C LEU A 175 -11.91 -7.59 -5.03
N ALA A 176 -12.22 -8.87 -4.87
CA ALA A 176 -11.66 -9.90 -5.74
C ALA A 176 -12.10 -9.74 -7.21
N ASN A 177 -13.37 -9.37 -7.46
CA ASN A 177 -13.88 -9.07 -8.81
C ASN A 177 -13.38 -7.73 -9.36
N ALA A 178 -12.97 -6.78 -8.50
CA ALA A 178 -12.20 -5.60 -8.89
C ALA A 178 -10.73 -5.95 -9.26
N GLY A 179 -10.28 -7.18 -8.99
CA GLY A 179 -8.99 -7.72 -9.41
C GLY A 179 -7.96 -7.86 -8.29
N PHE A 180 -8.28 -7.46 -7.06
CA PHE A 180 -7.38 -7.59 -5.92
C PHE A 180 -7.24 -9.04 -5.44
N TYR A 181 -6.08 -9.36 -4.87
CA TYR A 181 -5.97 -10.46 -3.90
C TYR A 181 -6.43 -9.94 -2.54
N VAL A 182 -7.38 -10.63 -1.92
CA VAL A 182 -7.99 -10.19 -0.66
C VAL A 182 -7.48 -11.08 0.46
N ILE A 183 -6.76 -10.46 1.39
CA ILE A 183 -6.32 -11.05 2.64
C ILE A 183 -7.38 -10.68 3.67
N ILE A 184 -8.04 -11.67 4.27
CA ILE A 184 -8.85 -11.42 5.47
C ILE A 184 -8.08 -11.88 6.69
N ASP A 185 -8.20 -11.11 7.76
CA ASP A 185 -7.41 -11.27 8.97
C ASP A 185 -8.30 -11.16 10.22
N ASP A 186 -8.28 -12.19 11.08
CA ASP A 186 -8.95 -12.14 12.38
C ASP A 186 -8.06 -11.38 13.38
N HIS A 187 -8.36 -10.09 13.52
CA HIS A 187 -7.46 -9.09 14.08
C HIS A 187 -7.35 -9.17 15.61
N THR A 188 -6.40 -8.43 16.20
CA THR A 188 -6.07 -8.52 17.64
C THR A 188 -7.25 -8.28 18.58
N GLU A 189 -8.24 -7.47 18.20
CA GLU A 189 -9.41 -7.21 19.04
C GLU A 189 -10.36 -8.40 19.17
N ASP A 190 -10.28 -9.42 18.30
CA ASP A 190 -11.20 -10.54 18.37
C ASP A 190 -10.91 -11.48 19.57
N PRO A 191 -11.90 -11.70 20.46
CA PRO A 191 -11.74 -12.56 21.62
C PRO A 191 -12.29 -13.99 21.36
N THR A 192 -12.84 -14.29 20.19
CA THR A 192 -13.57 -15.54 19.91
C THR A 192 -12.67 -16.75 20.00
N VAL A 193 -11.43 -16.66 19.49
CA VAL A 193 -10.43 -17.74 19.62
C VAL A 193 -10.05 -18.03 21.07
N VAL A 194 -10.10 -17.02 21.95
CA VAL A 194 -9.81 -17.15 23.38
C VAL A 194 -11.01 -17.72 24.14
N ASN A 195 -12.20 -17.20 23.84
CA ASN A 195 -13.45 -17.52 24.53
C ASN A 195 -14.01 -18.90 24.12
N ASN A 196 -13.94 -19.25 22.84
CA ASN A 196 -14.57 -20.46 22.29
C ASN A 196 -13.93 -20.88 20.96
N GLN A 197 -12.84 -21.66 21.04
CA GLN A 197 -12.14 -22.20 19.86
C GLN A 197 -13.06 -22.99 18.90
N THR A 198 -14.07 -23.71 19.41
CA THR A 198 -15.03 -24.43 18.55
C THR A 198 -15.85 -23.47 17.70
N GLN A 199 -16.28 -22.35 18.28
CA GLN A 199 -17.04 -21.31 17.58
C GLN A 199 -16.16 -20.56 16.58
N PHE A 200 -14.95 -20.16 16.97
CA PHE A 200 -13.93 -19.59 16.08
C PHE A 200 -13.69 -20.47 14.83
N MET A 201 -13.48 -21.78 15.03
CA MET A 201 -13.33 -22.73 13.93
C MET A 201 -14.59 -22.80 13.05
N SER A 202 -15.80 -22.76 13.63
CA SER A 202 -17.05 -22.79 12.87
C SER A 202 -17.28 -21.52 12.04
N TYR A 203 -16.86 -20.36 12.53
CA TYR A 203 -16.97 -19.09 11.83
C TYR A 203 -15.97 -18.99 10.67
N TRP A 204 -14.72 -19.44 10.87
CA TRP A 204 -13.77 -19.61 9.77
C TRP A 204 -14.33 -20.50 8.65
N VAL A 205 -14.96 -21.62 9.00
CA VAL A 205 -15.62 -22.52 8.05
C VAL A 205 -16.75 -21.82 7.27
N ASP A 206 -17.61 -21.05 7.96
CA ASP A 206 -18.72 -20.32 7.32
C ASP A 206 -18.21 -19.20 6.40
N ILE A 207 -17.30 -18.33 6.88
CA ILE A 207 -16.67 -17.26 6.10
C ILE A 207 -16.03 -17.82 4.81
N VAL A 208 -15.17 -18.82 4.94
CA VAL A 208 -14.48 -19.43 3.78
C VAL A 208 -15.47 -20.09 2.82
N THR A 209 -16.50 -20.76 3.35
CA THR A 209 -17.56 -21.36 2.52
C THR A 209 -18.32 -20.29 1.73
N ARG A 210 -18.76 -19.21 2.38
CA ARG A 210 -19.51 -18.12 1.74
C ARG A 210 -18.70 -17.39 0.68
N ILE A 211 -17.44 -17.06 0.96
CA ILE A 211 -16.55 -16.38 0.00
C ILE A 211 -16.27 -17.30 -1.20
N SER A 212 -15.96 -18.58 -0.95
CA SER A 212 -15.57 -19.53 -2.00
C SER A 212 -16.70 -19.95 -2.96
N GLN A 213 -17.95 -19.53 -2.70
CA GLN A 213 -19.05 -19.65 -3.66
C GLN A 213 -18.86 -18.75 -4.90
N ASP A 214 -18.13 -17.64 -4.77
CA ASP A 214 -17.79 -16.79 -5.91
C ASP A 214 -16.57 -17.35 -6.66
N PRO A 215 -16.66 -17.53 -8.00
CA PRO A 215 -15.62 -18.22 -8.77
C PRO A 215 -14.33 -17.40 -8.95
N VAL A 216 -14.38 -16.07 -8.78
CA VAL A 216 -13.21 -15.20 -8.81
C VAL A 216 -12.61 -15.10 -7.41
N ALA A 217 -13.43 -14.80 -6.40
CA ALA A 217 -12.98 -14.67 -5.02
C ALA A 217 -12.30 -15.94 -4.52
N ARG A 218 -12.87 -17.13 -4.77
CA ARG A 218 -12.26 -18.44 -4.45
C ARG A 218 -10.77 -18.52 -4.81
N LYS A 219 -10.36 -17.92 -5.94
CA LYS A 219 -9.00 -18.01 -6.49
C LYS A 219 -8.08 -16.87 -6.09
N ARG A 220 -8.60 -15.83 -5.45
CA ARG A 220 -7.87 -14.60 -5.07
C ARG A 220 -7.92 -14.33 -3.57
N PHE A 221 -8.16 -15.40 -2.79
CA PHE A 221 -8.50 -15.32 -1.39
C PHE A 221 -7.39 -15.89 -0.51
N ILE A 222 -6.94 -15.07 0.43
CA ILE A 222 -5.86 -15.33 1.37
C ILE A 222 -6.45 -15.24 2.77
N VAL A 223 -6.09 -16.21 3.61
CA VAL A 223 -6.50 -16.27 5.02
C VAL A 223 -5.28 -15.97 5.87
N ASP A 224 -5.28 -14.82 6.54
CA ASP A 224 -4.44 -14.54 7.70
C ASP A 224 -5.17 -15.10 8.92
N ILE A 225 -4.56 -16.07 9.60
CA ILE A 225 -5.30 -16.95 10.51
C ILE A 225 -5.62 -16.27 11.84
N LEU A 226 -4.68 -15.47 12.35
CA LEU A 226 -4.81 -14.74 13.61
C LEU A 226 -3.71 -13.66 13.70
N ASN A 227 -4.12 -12.40 13.76
CA ASN A 227 -3.20 -11.27 13.92
C ASN A 227 -2.45 -11.32 15.25
N GLU A 228 -1.15 -11.07 15.21
CA GLU A 228 -0.24 -10.81 16.32
C GLU A 228 -0.51 -11.66 17.59
N PRO A 229 -0.21 -12.97 17.57
CA PRO A 229 -0.51 -13.85 18.70
C PRO A 229 0.14 -13.40 20.03
N ASP A 230 1.29 -12.73 19.97
CA ASP A 230 1.94 -12.11 21.12
C ASP A 230 1.08 -11.07 21.85
N ALA A 231 0.18 -10.37 21.15
CA ALA A 231 -0.70 -9.37 21.76
C ALA A 231 -1.70 -10.03 22.73
N ARG A 232 -1.96 -11.34 22.54
CA ARG A 232 -2.73 -12.20 23.45
C ARG A 232 -1.85 -12.95 24.46
N GLY A 233 -0.54 -12.69 24.46
CA GLY A 233 0.46 -13.41 25.25
C GLY A 233 0.70 -14.85 24.80
N TRP A 234 0.37 -15.18 23.55
CA TRP A 234 0.49 -16.54 23.01
C TRP A 234 1.80 -16.72 22.25
N GLY A 235 2.48 -17.84 22.51
CA GLY A 235 3.64 -18.30 21.75
C GLY A 235 3.31 -19.51 20.87
N TRP A 236 4.34 -20.02 20.21
CA TRP A 236 4.29 -21.21 19.35
C TRP A 236 3.77 -22.48 20.04
N ASN A 237 3.82 -22.59 21.37
CA ASN A 237 3.17 -23.68 22.10
C ASN A 237 1.63 -23.71 21.96
N VAL A 238 1.00 -22.57 21.64
CA VAL A 238 -0.42 -22.48 21.29
C VAL A 238 -0.58 -22.47 19.77
N MET A 239 0.18 -21.60 19.11
CA MET A 239 -0.02 -21.31 17.68
C MET A 239 0.33 -22.48 16.76
N SER A 240 1.30 -23.34 17.12
CA SER A 240 1.69 -24.48 16.26
C SER A 240 0.51 -25.42 15.98
N SER A 241 -0.27 -25.77 16.99
CA SER A 241 -1.45 -26.64 16.81
C SER A 241 -2.63 -25.88 16.21
N LEU A 242 -2.84 -24.62 16.60
CA LEU A 242 -3.95 -23.81 16.10
C LEU A 242 -3.86 -23.57 14.59
N TYR A 243 -2.70 -23.12 14.10
CA TYR A 243 -2.49 -22.89 12.67
C TYR A 243 -2.70 -24.17 11.84
N LEU A 244 -2.14 -25.30 12.29
CA LEU A 244 -2.32 -26.59 11.60
C LEU A 244 -3.79 -27.03 11.60
N GLN A 245 -4.51 -26.86 12.72
CA GLN A 245 -5.94 -27.19 12.83
C GLN A 245 -6.82 -26.33 11.91
N VAL A 246 -6.55 -25.01 11.84
CA VAL A 246 -7.24 -24.10 10.92
C VAL A 246 -7.00 -24.51 9.46
N MET A 247 -5.74 -24.70 9.06
CA MET A 247 -5.41 -25.10 7.68
C MET A 247 -5.98 -26.47 7.30
N ASP A 248 -5.89 -27.48 8.18
CA ASP A 248 -6.50 -28.80 7.97
C ASP A 248 -8.02 -28.73 7.75
N THR A 249 -8.68 -27.77 8.41
CA THR A 249 -10.14 -27.58 8.33
C THR A 249 -10.56 -26.80 7.09
N LEU A 250 -9.80 -25.78 6.70
CA LEU A 250 -10.18 -24.86 5.61
C LEU A 250 -9.73 -25.33 4.22
N TYR A 251 -8.60 -26.02 4.12
CA TYR A 251 -8.08 -26.51 2.83
C TYR A 251 -9.07 -27.42 2.05
N PRO A 252 -9.82 -28.36 2.69
CA PRO A 252 -10.84 -29.15 1.99
C PRO A 252 -12.02 -28.33 1.44
N ILE A 253 -12.32 -27.16 2.04
CA ILE A 253 -13.41 -26.26 1.60
C ILE A 253 -12.95 -25.44 0.40
N ASN A 254 -11.73 -24.90 0.46
CA ASN A 254 -11.12 -24.22 -0.65
C ASN A 254 -9.62 -24.53 -0.78
N ASN A 255 -9.30 -25.43 -1.71
CA ASN A 255 -7.93 -25.81 -2.02
C ASN A 255 -7.16 -24.75 -2.85
N ASN A 256 -7.70 -23.55 -3.03
CA ASN A 256 -7.06 -22.43 -3.73
C ASN A 256 -6.57 -21.31 -2.79
N LEU A 257 -6.77 -21.46 -1.47
CA LEU A 257 -6.33 -20.49 -0.47
C LEU A 257 -4.80 -20.37 -0.42
N LEU A 258 -4.30 -19.18 -0.09
CA LEU A 258 -3.04 -19.07 0.66
C LEU A 258 -3.35 -18.90 2.14
N PHE A 259 -2.48 -19.44 2.98
CA PHE A 259 -2.50 -19.27 4.42
C PHE A 259 -1.31 -18.41 4.80
N PHE A 260 -1.60 -17.21 5.30
CA PHE A 260 -0.63 -16.37 5.99
C PHE A 260 -0.52 -16.85 7.43
N VAL A 261 0.71 -16.88 7.92
CA VAL A 261 1.07 -17.37 9.24
C VAL A 261 2.01 -16.35 9.85
N GLU A 262 1.54 -15.70 10.90
CA GLU A 262 2.31 -14.71 11.67
C GLU A 262 3.19 -15.36 12.74
N GLY A 263 4.25 -14.65 13.13
CA GLY A 263 5.23 -15.09 14.10
C GLY A 263 4.78 -14.86 15.54
N CYS A 264 5.42 -15.52 16.50
CA CYS A 264 5.21 -15.21 17.91
C CYS A 264 6.29 -15.71 18.89
N GLY A 265 6.20 -15.26 20.13
CA GLY A 265 6.94 -15.70 21.31
C GLY A 265 8.39 -15.19 21.41
N GLN A 266 8.91 -14.49 20.40
CA GLN A 266 10.36 -14.28 20.24
C GLN A 266 10.85 -12.86 20.58
N GLY A 267 10.11 -12.11 21.39
CA GLY A 267 10.53 -10.77 21.87
C GLY A 267 11.90 -10.73 22.53
N SER A 268 12.36 -11.83 23.15
CA SER A 268 13.73 -11.96 23.70
C SER A 268 14.84 -11.94 22.65
N PHE A 269 14.51 -12.23 21.38
CA PHE A 269 15.40 -12.12 20.23
C PHE A 269 15.21 -10.78 19.47
N GLY A 270 14.39 -9.88 20.01
CA GLY A 270 14.01 -8.63 19.36
C GLY A 270 12.96 -8.79 18.26
N ALA A 271 12.19 -9.88 18.23
CA ALA A 271 10.99 -9.94 17.40
C ALA A 271 9.93 -8.96 17.94
N ASN A 272 9.15 -8.38 17.05
CA ASN A 272 7.95 -7.62 17.41
C ASN A 272 6.75 -8.58 17.52
N TRP A 273 5.57 -8.05 17.88
CA TRP A 273 4.30 -8.73 17.65
C TRP A 273 4.18 -9.17 16.17
N GLY A 274 3.64 -10.36 15.92
CA GLY A 274 3.48 -10.92 14.57
C GLY A 274 4.80 -11.37 13.91
N ASP A 275 5.94 -11.24 14.59
CA ASP A 275 7.27 -11.68 14.15
C ASP A 275 7.81 -12.76 15.11
N GLY A 276 8.81 -13.52 14.69
CA GLY A 276 9.42 -14.57 15.49
C GLY A 276 9.31 -15.96 14.86
N PHE A 277 10.12 -16.20 13.83
CA PHE A 277 10.21 -17.50 13.15
C PHE A 277 11.60 -18.15 13.26
N GLN A 278 12.46 -17.66 14.17
CA GLN A 278 13.76 -18.27 14.41
C GLN A 278 13.55 -19.72 14.87
N THR A 279 14.29 -20.68 14.30
CA THR A 279 14.14 -22.12 14.62
C THR A 279 15.36 -22.71 15.31
N THR A 280 16.43 -21.92 15.48
CA THR A 280 17.70 -22.35 16.07
C THR A 280 18.06 -21.50 17.28
N GLY A 281 18.86 -22.03 18.22
CA GLY A 281 19.26 -21.31 19.43
C GLY A 281 18.12 -21.05 20.44
N ILE A 282 17.02 -21.80 20.34
CA ILE A 282 15.86 -21.71 21.22
C ILE A 282 15.86 -22.91 22.17
N ASN A 283 15.46 -22.69 23.43
CA ASN A 283 15.25 -23.75 24.39
C ASN A 283 13.96 -24.52 24.04
N PRO A 284 14.01 -25.83 23.75
CA PRO A 284 12.81 -26.62 23.48
C PRO A 284 11.84 -26.56 24.66
N GLY A 285 10.55 -26.39 24.38
CA GLY A 285 9.52 -26.27 25.41
C GLY A 285 9.41 -24.89 26.08
N SER A 286 10.16 -23.88 25.62
CA SER A 286 10.10 -22.49 26.13
C SER A 286 8.80 -21.72 25.86
N GLY A 287 7.87 -22.29 25.10
CA GLY A 287 6.72 -21.58 24.54
C GLY A 287 6.99 -20.97 23.15
N ASN A 288 8.26 -20.67 22.85
CA ASN A 288 8.66 -19.75 21.78
C ASN A 288 9.29 -20.47 20.58
N ASP A 289 9.10 -21.78 20.48
CA ASP A 289 9.74 -22.66 19.52
C ASP A 289 8.79 -23.00 18.34
N PRO A 290 9.03 -22.46 17.12
CA PRO A 290 8.21 -22.75 15.93
C PRO A 290 8.50 -24.12 15.28
N ASN A 291 9.49 -24.88 15.74
CA ASN A 291 9.82 -26.17 15.14
C ASN A 291 8.61 -27.13 15.03
N PRO A 292 7.71 -27.28 16.04
CA PRO A 292 6.54 -28.14 15.92
C PRO A 292 5.59 -27.74 14.78
N PHE A 293 5.40 -26.43 14.56
CA PHE A 293 4.63 -25.92 13.43
C PHE A 293 5.27 -26.33 12.10
N PHE A 294 6.54 -25.96 11.89
CA PHE A 294 7.23 -26.22 10.63
C PHE A 294 7.34 -27.72 10.33
N GLN A 295 7.59 -28.56 11.33
CA GLN A 295 7.62 -30.02 11.19
C GLN A 295 6.23 -30.57 10.83
N GLY A 296 5.18 -30.06 11.46
CA GLY A 296 3.79 -30.44 11.21
C GLY A 296 3.27 -30.09 9.81
N LEU A 297 3.94 -29.20 9.07
CA LEU A 297 3.66 -28.94 7.65
C LEU A 297 4.16 -30.04 6.71
N PHE A 298 5.20 -30.81 7.07
CA PHE A 298 5.74 -31.83 6.16
C PHE A 298 4.76 -32.98 5.99
N GLY A 299 4.34 -33.22 4.74
CA GLY A 299 3.30 -34.19 4.39
C GLY A 299 1.88 -33.61 4.34
N LYS A 300 1.67 -32.33 4.70
CA LYS A 300 0.39 -31.65 4.47
C LYS A 300 0.18 -31.36 2.98
N PRO A 301 -1.05 -31.52 2.45
CA PRO A 301 -1.33 -31.25 1.04
C PRO A 301 -1.19 -29.76 0.67
N TYR A 302 -1.34 -28.86 1.66
CA TYR A 302 -1.25 -27.41 1.54
C TYR A 302 0.16 -26.83 1.87
N ILE A 303 1.23 -27.64 1.97
CA ILE A 303 2.58 -27.12 2.25
C ILE A 303 3.05 -26.06 1.23
N ASN A 304 2.58 -26.15 -0.02
CA ASN A 304 2.82 -25.16 -1.07
C ASN A 304 1.76 -24.04 -1.09
N GLN A 305 1.05 -23.80 0.01
CA GLN A 305 0.07 -22.71 0.19
C GLN A 305 0.33 -21.90 1.47
N VAL A 306 1.38 -22.25 2.22
CA VAL A 306 1.81 -21.51 3.42
C VAL A 306 2.77 -20.39 3.05
N VAL A 307 2.52 -19.21 3.61
CA VAL A 307 3.29 -17.98 3.46
C VAL A 307 3.69 -17.48 4.86
N ILE A 308 4.92 -17.01 5.00
CA ILE A 308 5.43 -16.48 6.26
C ILE A 308 5.13 -14.98 6.29
N SER A 309 4.35 -14.54 7.28
CA SER A 309 3.77 -13.19 7.33
C SER A 309 4.26 -12.40 8.56
N PRO A 310 5.53 -11.94 8.61
CA PRO A 310 6.03 -11.15 9.73
C PRO A 310 5.50 -9.71 9.68
N HIS A 311 5.21 -9.16 10.87
CA HIS A 311 4.98 -7.73 11.06
C HIS A 311 6.29 -7.03 11.43
N VAL A 312 6.59 -5.91 10.77
CA VAL A 312 7.88 -5.23 10.94
C VAL A 312 7.69 -3.72 11.00
N TYR A 313 7.92 -3.15 12.18
CA TYR A 313 7.70 -1.74 12.46
C TYR A 313 8.95 -1.02 12.96
N GLY A 314 8.94 0.31 12.81
CA GLY A 314 9.98 1.22 13.30
C GLY A 314 9.90 1.51 14.80
N PRO A 315 10.84 2.30 15.34
CA PRO A 315 10.89 2.64 16.76
C PRO A 315 9.70 3.46 17.28
N SER A 316 8.94 4.15 16.44
CA SER A 316 7.72 4.88 16.87
C SER A 316 6.60 3.96 17.39
N VAL A 317 6.46 2.77 16.81
CA VAL A 317 5.47 1.75 17.20
C VAL A 317 6.07 0.78 18.22
N THR A 318 7.29 0.30 17.96
CA THR A 318 7.94 -0.78 18.75
C THR A 318 8.61 -0.28 20.04
N GLY A 319 8.88 1.02 20.16
CA GLY A 319 9.72 1.56 21.23
C GLY A 319 11.19 1.13 21.16
N ALA A 320 11.64 0.51 20.06
CA ALA A 320 12.99 -0.04 19.94
C ALA A 320 14.09 1.03 20.08
N SER A 321 14.96 0.87 21.08
CA SER A 321 16.07 1.79 21.34
C SER A 321 17.38 1.44 20.62
N SER A 322 17.46 0.22 20.05
CA SER A 322 18.62 -0.30 19.31
C SER A 322 18.16 -1.32 18.26
N ASN A 323 19.05 -1.71 17.34
CA ASN A 323 18.81 -2.75 16.31
C ASN A 323 17.59 -2.54 15.38
N TYR A 324 17.03 -1.32 15.34
CA TYR A 324 15.96 -0.93 14.41
C TYR A 324 16.48 -0.38 13.07
N PHE A 325 17.80 -0.33 12.87
CA PHE A 325 18.43 0.05 11.59
C PHE A 325 19.81 -0.63 11.43
N GLY A 326 20.40 -0.51 10.23
CA GLY A 326 21.69 -1.07 9.87
C GLY A 326 21.82 -2.58 10.06
N SER A 327 23.05 -3.05 10.31
CA SER A 327 23.35 -4.47 10.49
C SER A 327 22.62 -5.11 11.67
N GLY A 328 22.24 -4.35 12.71
CA GLY A 328 21.42 -4.83 13.81
C GLY A 328 20.02 -5.25 13.34
N LEU A 329 19.39 -4.42 12.50
CA LEU A 329 18.10 -4.74 11.88
C LEU A 329 18.22 -5.94 10.94
N TRP A 330 19.19 -5.94 10.02
CA TRP A 330 19.32 -7.01 9.03
C TRP A 330 19.60 -8.37 9.67
N THR A 331 20.49 -8.41 10.68
CA THR A 331 20.76 -9.64 11.44
C THR A 331 19.51 -10.17 12.14
N ARG A 332 18.73 -9.28 12.75
CA ARG A 332 17.46 -9.60 13.44
C ARG A 332 16.44 -10.21 12.48
N LEU A 333 16.21 -9.55 11.33
CA LEU A 333 15.27 -10.01 10.30
C LEU A 333 15.72 -11.34 9.67
N SER A 334 17.01 -11.48 9.36
CA SER A 334 17.58 -12.70 8.77
C SER A 334 17.54 -13.90 9.70
N ASN A 335 17.72 -13.68 11.01
CA ASN A 335 17.58 -14.72 12.04
C ASN A 335 16.12 -15.11 12.30
N SER A 336 15.20 -14.13 12.29
CA SER A 336 13.77 -14.41 12.48
C SER A 336 13.19 -15.14 11.27
N PHE A 337 13.18 -14.52 10.08
CA PHE A 337 12.46 -15.07 8.92
C PHE A 337 13.25 -15.06 7.60
N GLY A 338 14.27 -14.20 7.44
CA GLY A 338 14.96 -14.05 6.16
C GLY A 338 15.56 -15.35 5.62
N TYR A 339 16.13 -16.17 6.49
CA TYR A 339 16.67 -17.49 6.11
C TYR A 339 15.65 -18.42 5.45
N LEU A 340 14.35 -18.30 5.78
CA LEU A 340 13.28 -19.14 5.22
C LEU A 340 13.11 -18.94 3.71
N THR A 341 13.47 -17.77 3.18
CA THR A 341 13.48 -17.50 1.73
C THR A 341 14.63 -18.22 1.00
N LYS A 342 15.75 -18.45 1.67
CA LYS A 342 17.01 -18.82 1.01
C LYS A 342 17.53 -20.21 1.36
N THR A 343 17.70 -20.51 2.63
CA THR A 343 18.07 -21.86 3.10
C THR A 343 16.82 -22.69 3.40
N GLY A 344 15.73 -22.04 3.81
CA GLY A 344 14.47 -22.70 4.14
C GLY A 344 14.52 -23.46 5.47
N TYR A 345 13.44 -24.18 5.75
CA TYR A 345 13.37 -25.13 6.85
C TYR A 345 13.62 -26.55 6.34
N THR A 346 14.40 -27.34 7.07
CA THR A 346 14.75 -28.73 6.69
C THR A 346 14.30 -29.73 7.75
N PHE A 347 13.51 -30.73 7.34
CA PHE A 347 13.03 -31.80 8.20
C PHE A 347 13.04 -33.13 7.44
N ASN A 348 13.50 -34.21 8.10
CA ASN A 348 13.58 -35.56 7.52
C ASN A 348 14.24 -35.61 6.12
N GLY A 349 15.28 -34.79 5.90
CA GLY A 349 16.02 -34.72 4.63
C GLY A 349 15.32 -33.96 3.51
N MET A 350 14.15 -33.37 3.76
CA MET A 350 13.44 -32.49 2.83
C MET A 350 13.57 -31.03 3.26
N THR A 351 13.84 -30.13 2.31
CA THR A 351 13.95 -28.68 2.56
C THR A 351 12.82 -27.94 1.85
N LYS A 352 12.05 -27.12 2.60
CA LYS A 352 11.06 -26.19 2.05
C LYS A 352 11.55 -24.76 2.31
N ARG A 353 11.72 -24.00 1.22
CA ARG A 353 11.82 -22.53 1.28
C ARG A 353 10.41 -21.96 1.28
N PHE A 354 10.22 -20.80 1.90
CA PHE A 354 8.92 -20.14 2.00
C PHE A 354 9.00 -18.72 1.46
N PRO A 355 7.97 -18.25 0.73
CA PRO A 355 7.83 -16.83 0.45
C PRO A 355 7.55 -16.09 1.76
N VAL A 356 8.07 -14.88 1.85
CA VAL A 356 7.75 -13.93 2.89
C VAL A 356 6.88 -12.82 2.29
N VAL A 357 5.85 -12.42 3.03
CA VAL A 357 5.05 -11.22 2.80
C VAL A 357 5.11 -10.41 4.07
N ILE A 358 5.51 -9.14 3.99
CA ILE A 358 5.41 -8.27 5.17
C ILE A 358 3.92 -7.99 5.38
N GLY A 359 3.31 -8.64 6.36
CA GLY A 359 1.86 -8.60 6.65
C GLY A 359 1.42 -7.21 7.12
N GLU A 360 2.31 -6.55 7.85
CA GLU A 360 2.20 -5.14 8.20
C GLU A 360 3.57 -4.47 8.32
N THR A 361 3.64 -3.22 7.85
CA THR A 361 4.71 -2.26 8.14
C THR A 361 4.17 -0.85 7.97
N GLY A 362 4.50 0.05 8.88
CA GLY A 362 3.95 1.41 8.91
C GLY A 362 4.81 2.42 9.65
N SER A 363 4.54 3.71 9.44
CA SER A 363 5.19 4.84 10.13
C SER A 363 4.52 6.16 9.77
N LYS A 364 4.59 7.15 10.67
CA LYS A 364 4.22 8.55 10.40
C LYS A 364 5.20 9.30 9.50
N PHE A 365 6.39 8.74 9.21
CA PHE A 365 7.51 9.43 8.55
C PHE A 365 7.99 10.72 9.28
N GLN A 366 7.74 10.82 10.58
CA GLN A 366 7.98 12.05 11.36
C GLN A 366 9.30 12.06 12.16
N ILE A 367 9.78 10.90 12.61
CA ILE A 367 10.96 10.82 13.52
C ILE A 367 12.17 10.21 12.84
N ASP A 368 13.37 10.70 13.18
CA ASP A 368 14.66 10.21 12.66
C ASP A 368 14.86 8.70 12.77
N GLY A 369 14.32 8.08 13.82
CA GLY A 369 14.43 6.65 14.07
C GLY A 369 13.69 5.83 13.00
N ASP A 370 12.46 6.24 12.67
CA ASP A 370 11.64 5.62 11.64
C ASP A 370 12.22 5.84 10.25
N LEU A 371 12.73 7.05 9.95
CA LEU A 371 13.33 7.35 8.65
C LEU A 371 14.58 6.49 8.39
N LYS A 372 15.38 6.20 9.43
CA LYS A 372 16.50 5.25 9.36
C LYS A 372 16.02 3.82 9.20
N PHE A 373 15.05 3.39 10.01
CA PHE A 373 14.43 2.07 9.89
C PHE A 373 13.91 1.81 8.48
N LEU A 374 13.07 2.70 7.93
CA LEU A 374 12.47 2.56 6.60
C LEU A 374 13.54 2.49 5.49
N ALA A 375 14.58 3.34 5.56
CA ALA A 375 15.64 3.32 4.56
C ALA A 375 16.41 1.99 4.55
N ASP A 376 16.77 1.47 5.72
CA ASP A 376 17.52 0.20 5.84
C ASP A 376 16.62 -1.04 5.67
N PHE A 377 15.33 -0.95 6.02
CA PHE A 377 14.34 -1.99 5.80
C PHE A 377 14.02 -2.14 4.32
N LYS A 378 13.82 -1.04 3.58
CA LYS A 378 13.73 -1.08 2.11
C LYS A 378 14.97 -1.73 1.49
N SER A 379 16.16 -1.40 1.98
CA SER A 379 17.42 -1.97 1.48
C SER A 379 17.49 -3.49 1.71
N TYR A 380 16.96 -3.96 2.85
CA TYR A 380 16.79 -5.37 3.16
C TYR A 380 15.75 -6.06 2.26
N LEU A 381 14.54 -5.52 2.13
CA LEU A 381 13.50 -6.10 1.26
C LEU A 381 13.96 -6.23 -0.20
N LEU A 382 14.69 -5.22 -0.70
CA LEU A 382 15.29 -5.24 -2.04
C LEU A 382 16.60 -6.08 -2.13
N ASN A 383 17.08 -6.63 -1.02
CA ASN A 383 18.32 -7.40 -0.90
C ASN A 383 19.51 -6.69 -1.57
N ASN A 384 19.75 -5.44 -1.17
CA ASN A 384 20.70 -4.54 -1.84
C ASN A 384 21.77 -3.96 -0.89
N GLY A 385 22.85 -3.44 -1.48
CA GLY A 385 23.93 -2.77 -0.74
C GLY A 385 24.50 -3.62 0.40
N SER A 386 24.70 -3.00 1.57
CA SER A 386 25.15 -3.69 2.79
C SER A 386 24.06 -4.56 3.44
N ALA A 387 22.80 -4.38 3.07
CA ALA A 387 21.70 -5.22 3.54
C ALA A 387 21.66 -6.58 2.83
N ALA A 388 22.37 -6.73 1.69
CA ALA A 388 22.54 -7.99 0.97
C ALA A 388 23.49 -8.95 1.72
N ASP A 389 23.11 -9.34 2.93
CA ASP A 389 23.89 -10.12 3.90
C ASP A 389 24.22 -11.56 3.46
N GLY A 390 23.61 -12.01 2.37
CA GLY A 390 23.76 -13.36 1.85
C GLY A 390 22.92 -14.42 2.57
N LEU A 391 22.16 -14.06 3.62
CA LEU A 391 21.34 -14.97 4.42
C LEU A 391 19.90 -15.09 3.91
N HIS A 392 19.40 -14.08 3.19
CA HIS A 392 18.07 -14.07 2.59
C HIS A 392 18.10 -13.81 1.06
N ASN A 393 16.93 -13.96 0.43
CA ASN A 393 16.62 -13.51 -0.93
C ASN A 393 15.72 -12.26 -0.86
N ALA A 394 15.54 -11.55 -1.97
CA ALA A 394 14.67 -10.37 -2.00
C ALA A 394 13.22 -10.71 -1.62
N ILE A 395 12.58 -9.81 -0.87
CA ILE A 395 11.22 -9.94 -0.34
C ILE A 395 10.39 -8.81 -0.97
N PRO A 396 9.79 -9.03 -2.16
CA PRO A 396 9.09 -7.98 -2.90
C PRO A 396 7.67 -7.72 -2.39
N ASN A 397 7.16 -8.55 -1.47
CA ASN A 397 5.77 -8.52 -1.06
C ASN A 397 5.59 -7.71 0.22
N VAL A 398 4.75 -6.66 0.15
CA VAL A 398 4.50 -5.74 1.26
C VAL A 398 3.03 -5.36 1.29
N ILE A 399 2.43 -5.50 2.47
CA ILE A 399 1.17 -4.88 2.84
C ILE A 399 1.49 -3.72 3.77
N TRP A 400 1.21 -2.50 3.32
CA TRP A 400 1.42 -1.30 4.12
C TRP A 400 0.34 -1.18 5.18
N TRP A 401 0.74 -0.96 6.43
CA TRP A 401 -0.15 -0.48 7.48
C TRP A 401 -0.04 1.06 7.56
N ASP A 402 -1.03 1.80 7.09
CA ASP A 402 -2.31 1.38 6.51
C ASP A 402 -2.83 2.43 5.52
N TRP A 403 -4.03 2.24 4.98
CA TRP A 403 -4.72 3.31 4.27
C TRP A 403 -5.16 4.44 5.21
N ASN A 404 -5.61 4.10 6.41
CA ASN A 404 -6.44 4.92 7.29
C ASN A 404 -5.68 6.03 8.04
N ASP A 405 -6.14 7.28 7.98
CA ASP A 405 -5.55 8.35 8.82
C ASP A 405 -5.61 8.05 10.33
N ASN A 406 -6.66 7.35 10.79
CA ASN A 406 -6.94 7.13 12.21
C ASN A 406 -6.13 6.02 12.90
N SER A 407 -5.06 5.49 12.29
CA SER A 407 -4.06 4.71 13.05
C SER A 407 -3.21 5.63 13.95
N GLY A 408 -3.24 5.36 15.26
CA GLY A 408 -2.76 6.29 16.29
C GLY A 408 -1.23 6.52 16.32
N ASP A 409 -0.44 5.58 15.85
CA ASP A 409 1.04 5.55 15.91
C ASP A 409 1.71 5.58 14.53
N THR A 410 1.10 5.01 13.48
CA THR A 410 1.58 5.08 12.09
C THR A 410 0.90 6.16 11.24
N GLY A 411 -0.40 6.36 11.41
CA GLY A 411 -1.27 7.05 10.45
C GLY A 411 -1.23 6.44 9.03
N GLY A 412 -2.17 6.88 8.20
CA GLY A 412 -2.44 6.24 6.91
C GLY A 412 -1.64 6.70 5.72
N LEU A 413 -1.96 6.13 4.56
CA LEU A 413 -1.63 6.65 3.24
C LEU A 413 -2.45 7.91 2.91
N VAL A 414 -3.62 8.10 3.54
CA VAL A 414 -4.36 9.37 3.52
C VAL A 414 -4.11 10.20 4.78
N ASP A 415 -4.31 11.51 4.66
CA ASP A 415 -4.41 12.42 5.82
C ASP A 415 -5.86 12.47 6.37
N SER A 416 -6.06 13.20 7.47
CA SER A 416 -7.36 13.41 8.14
C SER A 416 -8.52 13.94 7.26
N THR A 417 -8.27 14.37 6.02
CA THR A 417 -9.35 14.64 5.07
C THR A 417 -9.96 13.38 4.47
N TRP A 418 -9.28 12.22 4.60
CA TRP A 418 -9.49 10.96 3.88
C TRP A 418 -9.36 11.06 2.34
N TYR A 419 -9.13 12.26 1.83
CA TYR A 419 -8.97 12.55 0.41
C TYR A 419 -7.49 12.62 0.01
N ASN A 420 -6.70 13.50 0.64
CA ASN A 420 -5.32 13.73 0.23
C ASN A 420 -4.45 12.51 0.55
N LEU A 421 -3.54 12.18 -0.37
CA LEU A 421 -2.50 11.17 -0.15
C LEU A 421 -1.26 11.80 0.48
N ILE A 422 -0.66 11.09 1.44
CA ILE A 422 0.63 11.42 2.04
C ILE A 422 1.73 10.88 1.11
N TRP A 423 2.06 11.65 0.07
CA TRP A 423 2.87 11.19 -1.07
C TRP A 423 4.23 10.56 -0.70
N ILE A 424 4.92 11.03 0.34
CA ILE A 424 6.19 10.42 0.78
C ILE A 424 6.05 8.92 1.17
N LYS A 425 4.87 8.50 1.65
CA LYS A 425 4.55 7.08 1.93
C LYS A 425 4.31 6.30 0.64
N VAL A 426 3.57 6.89 -0.32
CA VAL A 426 3.32 6.29 -1.64
C VAL A 426 4.62 6.17 -2.44
N GLU A 427 5.49 7.19 -2.41
CA GLU A 427 6.83 7.19 -3.01
C GLU A 427 7.74 6.09 -2.41
N TYR A 428 7.64 5.83 -1.12
CA TYR A 428 8.35 4.72 -0.47
C TYR A 428 7.89 3.35 -1.01
N LEU A 429 6.58 3.16 -1.19
CA LEU A 429 6.02 1.95 -1.81
C LEU A 429 6.37 1.86 -3.31
N ASN A 430 6.42 2.99 -4.03
CA ASN A 430 6.89 3.02 -5.42
C ASN A 430 8.35 2.55 -5.52
N ALA A 431 9.20 2.94 -4.56
CA ALA A 431 10.58 2.48 -4.46
C ALA A 431 10.72 0.99 -4.06
N LEU A 432 9.63 0.34 -3.62
CA LEU A 432 9.53 -1.10 -3.37
C LEU A 432 8.88 -1.88 -4.53
N GLY A 433 8.30 -1.21 -5.52
CA GLY A 433 7.71 -1.82 -6.71
C GLY A 433 6.25 -1.46 -7.00
N LEU A 434 5.58 -0.67 -6.15
CA LEU A 434 4.26 -0.11 -6.47
C LEU A 434 4.37 0.71 -7.77
N THR A 435 3.42 0.49 -8.70
CA THR A 435 3.49 1.07 -10.05
C THR A 435 2.17 1.79 -10.37
N PRO A 436 2.04 3.09 -10.03
CA PRO A 436 0.85 3.88 -10.30
C PRO A 436 0.56 4.00 -11.80
N TRP A 437 -0.72 4.10 -12.16
CA TRP A 437 -1.22 4.09 -13.53
C TRP A 437 -0.48 5.07 -14.47
N TYR A 438 -0.21 6.29 -13.99
CA TYR A 438 0.44 7.35 -14.75
C TYR A 438 1.96 7.15 -14.95
N SER A 439 2.61 6.28 -14.15
CA SER A 439 4.05 5.99 -14.30
C SER A 439 4.34 5.31 -15.65
N SER A 440 3.42 4.48 -16.12
CA SER A 440 3.50 3.79 -17.41
C SER A 440 3.43 4.73 -18.63
N ALA A 441 2.90 5.95 -18.49
CA ALA A 441 2.80 6.92 -19.58
C ALA A 441 4.17 7.48 -20.05
N SER A 442 5.25 7.17 -19.33
CA SER A 442 6.63 7.43 -19.76
C SER A 442 7.27 6.26 -20.53
N ALA A 443 6.60 5.10 -20.61
CA ALA A 443 7.12 3.87 -21.20
C ALA A 443 6.20 3.38 -22.33
N ALA A 444 6.48 3.83 -23.56
CA ALA A 444 5.80 3.34 -24.74
C ALA A 444 6.18 1.86 -25.04
N SER A 445 5.27 0.95 -24.68
CA SER A 445 5.25 -0.50 -24.97
C SER A 445 6.30 -1.40 -24.28
N PRO A 446 5.96 -2.68 -24.05
CA PRO A 446 6.68 -3.55 -23.12
C PRO A 446 7.80 -4.34 -23.80
N ASN A 447 8.98 -4.35 -23.19
CA ASN A 447 9.87 -5.51 -23.26
C ASN A 447 10.78 -5.60 -22.02
N LEU A 448 10.17 -5.80 -20.85
CA LEU A 448 10.91 -6.28 -19.68
C LEU A 448 11.16 -7.78 -19.83
N THR A 449 12.18 -8.13 -20.61
CA THR A 449 12.85 -9.42 -20.44
C THR A 449 13.42 -9.48 -19.02
N PRO A 450 13.05 -10.47 -18.18
CA PRO A 450 13.65 -10.63 -16.87
C PRO A 450 15.17 -10.77 -16.97
N SER A 451 15.91 -10.14 -16.05
CA SER A 451 17.36 -10.28 -15.98
C SER A 451 17.71 -11.77 -15.83
N SER A 452 18.68 -12.22 -16.62
CA SER A 452 18.93 -13.64 -16.86
C SER A 452 19.37 -14.40 -15.60
N LEU A 453 18.64 -15.47 -15.24
CA LEU A 453 19.24 -16.57 -14.48
C LEU A 453 20.35 -17.23 -15.34
N PRO A 454 21.48 -17.65 -14.75
CA PRO A 454 22.49 -18.41 -15.48
C PRO A 454 21.97 -19.82 -15.82
N SER A 455 21.78 -20.09 -17.10
CA SER A 455 21.58 -21.46 -17.63
C SER A 455 22.89 -22.06 -18.17
N PRO A 456 23.05 -23.39 -18.12
CA PRO A 456 24.32 -24.05 -18.45
C PRO A 456 24.67 -23.95 -19.94
N SER A 457 25.97 -23.90 -20.22
CA SER A 457 26.54 -23.67 -21.55
C SER A 457 26.54 -24.91 -22.45
N SER A 458 26.10 -24.76 -23.71
CA SER A 458 26.64 -25.54 -24.84
C SER A 458 26.36 -24.92 -26.23
N SER A 459 27.44 -24.84 -27.01
CA SER A 459 27.64 -24.52 -28.43
C SER A 459 26.47 -24.59 -29.46
N SER A 460 26.24 -23.44 -30.10
CA SER A 460 26.11 -23.17 -31.56
C SER A 460 25.88 -24.31 -32.59
N TYR A 461 24.85 -24.16 -33.45
CA TYR A 461 24.88 -24.10 -34.94
C TYR A 461 23.43 -23.90 -35.53
N PRO A 462 23.16 -23.66 -36.84
CA PRO A 462 22.43 -22.45 -37.24
C PRO A 462 21.04 -22.65 -37.92
N SER A 463 20.39 -21.52 -38.21
CA SER A 463 19.07 -21.39 -38.87
C SER A 463 18.96 -21.98 -40.28
N PRO A 464 17.73 -22.32 -40.71
CA PRO A 464 17.28 -22.23 -42.10
C PRO A 464 16.29 -21.07 -42.30
N SER A 465 16.40 -20.41 -43.46
CA SER A 465 15.62 -19.24 -43.87
C SER A 465 14.77 -19.54 -45.12
N THR A 466 13.73 -18.71 -45.34
CA THR A 466 13.32 -18.08 -46.64
C THR A 466 11.88 -18.26 -47.19
N TYR A 467 11.37 -17.12 -47.71
CA TYR A 467 10.44 -16.90 -48.86
C TYR A 467 8.96 -17.35 -48.80
N PRO A 468 8.06 -16.78 -49.65
CA PRO A 468 7.85 -15.34 -49.93
C PRO A 468 6.35 -14.91 -49.99
N SER A 469 6.09 -13.59 -50.05
CA SER A 469 4.76 -13.00 -50.37
C SER A 469 4.46 -12.93 -51.89
N PRO A 470 3.18 -12.72 -52.25
CA PRO A 470 2.79 -11.64 -53.18
C PRO A 470 1.63 -10.78 -52.60
N ASN A 471 1.62 -9.44 -52.70
CA ASN A 471 1.19 -8.59 -53.85
C ASN A 471 -0.28 -8.81 -54.29
N SER A 472 -1.16 -7.82 -54.54
CA SER A 472 -1.07 -6.33 -54.50
C SER A 472 -2.41 -5.64 -54.81
N SER A 473 -2.67 -4.44 -54.23
CA SER A 473 -3.44 -3.29 -54.81
C SER A 473 -4.96 -3.42 -55.08
N PRO A 474 -5.71 -2.31 -55.35
CA PRO A 474 -5.44 -0.87 -55.12
C PRO A 474 -6.56 -0.10 -54.37
N ALA A 475 -6.31 1.17 -54.03
CA ALA A 475 -7.31 2.15 -53.57
C ALA A 475 -7.83 3.06 -54.70
N PRO A 476 -8.89 3.85 -54.47
CA PRO A 476 -8.99 5.18 -55.05
C PRO A 476 -9.34 6.30 -54.05
N SER A 477 -9.04 7.54 -54.46
CA SER A 477 -9.32 8.87 -53.87
C SER A 477 -9.49 9.84 -55.07
N PRO A 478 -9.75 11.17 -54.98
CA PRO A 478 -10.09 12.07 -53.85
C PRO A 478 -11.28 13.06 -54.15
N SER A 479 -11.37 14.17 -53.36
CA SER A 479 -11.91 15.52 -53.73
C SER A 479 -13.40 15.88 -53.45
N PRO A 480 -13.78 17.18 -53.34
CA PRO A 480 -13.11 18.29 -52.63
C PRO A 480 -14.03 19.34 -51.91
N SER A 481 -13.44 20.08 -50.95
CA SER A 481 -13.59 21.53 -50.59
C SER A 481 -14.93 22.30 -50.64
N SER A 482 -15.25 23.03 -49.54
CA SER A 482 -15.54 24.50 -49.56
C SER A 482 -15.60 25.19 -48.18
N SER A 483 -14.79 26.24 -47.98
CA SER A 483 -14.88 27.33 -46.96
C SER A 483 -15.41 28.62 -47.63
N PRO A 484 -15.90 29.72 -46.96
CA PRO A 484 -15.28 30.51 -45.85
C PRO A 484 -16.32 31.08 -44.80
N SER A 485 -16.14 32.13 -43.96
CA SER A 485 -15.11 33.20 -43.79
C SER A 485 -15.05 33.91 -42.40
N THR A 486 -13.95 34.65 -42.23
CA THR A 486 -13.54 35.82 -41.38
C THR A 486 -14.63 36.89 -41.02
N SER A 487 -14.77 37.54 -39.84
CA SER A 487 -13.90 38.46 -39.02
C SER A 487 -14.73 39.74 -38.61
N PRO A 488 -14.23 40.81 -37.91
CA PRO A 488 -13.42 40.97 -36.67
C PRO A 488 -13.96 42.09 -35.70
N SER A 489 -13.09 42.70 -34.85
CA SER A 489 -13.25 43.99 -34.07
C SER A 489 -13.99 43.94 -32.71
N SER A 490 -13.72 44.75 -31.67
CA SER A 490 -12.58 45.63 -31.26
C SER A 490 -12.80 46.18 -29.83
N SER A 491 -11.74 46.66 -29.15
CA SER A 491 -11.78 47.39 -27.84
C SER A 491 -11.12 48.78 -27.98
N PRO A 492 -11.55 49.84 -27.24
CA PRO A 492 -10.62 50.48 -26.26
C PRO A 492 -11.23 51.21 -25.01
N SER A 493 -10.51 51.15 -23.87
CA SER A 493 -10.03 52.20 -22.90
C SER A 493 -10.73 53.59 -22.67
N PRO A 494 -10.37 54.44 -21.65
CA PRO A 494 -9.56 54.29 -20.39
C PRO A 494 -10.07 55.05 -19.10
N SER A 495 -9.25 55.05 -18.03
CA SER A 495 -9.16 56.01 -16.87
C SER A 495 -10.04 55.68 -15.62
N SER A 496 -9.57 55.80 -14.36
CA SER A 496 -8.49 56.66 -13.80
C SER A 496 -7.66 56.05 -12.63
N SER A 497 -6.54 56.71 -12.31
CA SER A 497 -5.57 56.53 -11.19
C SER A 497 -4.86 57.90 -10.98
N PRO A 498 -3.97 58.22 -10.00
CA PRO A 498 -3.33 57.42 -8.91
C PRO A 498 -3.46 58.06 -7.50
N SER A 499 -3.00 57.51 -6.35
CA SER A 499 -1.62 57.30 -5.83
C SER A 499 -1.70 57.01 -4.31
N PRO A 500 -0.63 56.60 -3.56
CA PRO A 500 0.71 56.14 -3.96
C PRO A 500 1.23 54.82 -3.28
N LYS A 501 2.08 54.09 -4.02
CA LYS A 501 3.13 53.12 -3.62
C LYS A 501 3.16 52.52 -2.19
N GLY A 502 2.82 51.23 -2.10
CA GLY A 502 3.43 50.24 -1.20
C GLY A 502 4.02 49.08 -2.02
N ALA A 503 5.01 48.34 -1.51
CA ALA A 503 5.70 47.30 -2.28
C ALA A 503 4.77 46.15 -2.73
N SER A 504 4.98 45.62 -3.94
CA SER A 504 4.25 44.48 -4.46
C SER A 504 4.51 43.22 -3.61
N SER A 505 3.50 42.76 -2.88
CA SER A 505 3.53 41.48 -2.17
C SER A 505 3.71 40.33 -3.15
N SER A 506 4.70 39.47 -2.93
CA SER A 506 4.99 38.32 -3.83
C SER A 506 4.13 37.09 -3.53
N CYS A 507 3.23 37.18 -2.55
CA CYS A 507 2.46 36.06 -2.04
C CYS A 507 1.19 36.52 -1.32
N ASN A 508 0.20 35.63 -1.21
CA ASN A 508 -0.95 35.77 -0.33
C ASN A 508 -0.98 34.55 0.61
N ALA A 509 -1.20 34.80 1.89
CA ALA A 509 -1.31 33.81 2.95
C ALA A 509 -2.70 33.89 3.57
N LEU A 510 -3.51 32.86 3.34
CA LEU A 510 -4.88 32.72 3.85
C LEU A 510 -4.88 31.85 5.11
N PHE A 511 -5.32 32.42 6.23
CA PHE A 511 -5.34 31.78 7.53
C PHE A 511 -6.71 31.16 7.83
N GLN A 512 -6.71 29.88 8.22
CA GLN A 512 -7.87 29.16 8.73
C GLN A 512 -7.55 28.69 10.14
N LEU A 513 -8.40 29.06 11.10
CA LEU A 513 -8.21 28.77 12.52
C LEU A 513 -9.29 27.80 12.99
N SER A 514 -8.93 26.85 13.85
CA SER A 514 -9.91 26.08 14.61
C SER A 514 -10.53 26.92 15.73
N THR A 515 -11.66 26.44 16.25
CA THR A 515 -12.14 26.83 17.58
C THR A 515 -11.00 26.72 18.60
N PRO A 516 -10.64 27.79 19.33
CA PRO A 516 -9.58 27.73 20.33
C PRO A 516 -9.96 26.89 21.56
N TRP A 517 -8.97 26.26 22.18
CA TRP A 517 -9.09 25.50 23.43
C TRP A 517 -8.05 25.97 24.45
N SER A 518 -8.08 25.45 25.68
CA SER A 518 -7.03 25.67 26.68
C SER A 518 -6.12 24.44 26.76
N ASN A 519 -4.80 24.65 26.77
CA ASN A 519 -3.83 23.58 27.02
C ASN A 519 -3.51 23.39 28.52
N GLY A 520 -4.31 23.98 29.41
CA GLY A 520 -4.08 24.01 30.86
C GLY A 520 -3.29 25.23 31.36
N GLN A 521 -2.60 25.96 30.46
CA GLN A 521 -1.86 27.18 30.80
C GLN A 521 -2.23 28.37 29.91
N TRP A 522 -2.42 28.15 28.60
CA TRP A 522 -2.66 29.18 27.60
C TRP A 522 -3.76 28.79 26.61
N PRO A 523 -4.56 29.76 26.12
CA PRO A 523 -5.35 29.61 24.90
C PRO A 523 -4.48 29.08 23.75
N THR A 524 -4.99 28.08 23.04
CA THR A 524 -4.31 27.36 21.96
C THR A 524 -5.28 27.15 20.80
N SER A 525 -4.78 27.21 19.56
CA SER A 525 -5.57 26.98 18.34
C SER A 525 -4.69 26.30 17.29
N SER A 526 -5.29 25.47 16.43
CA SER A 526 -4.63 24.99 15.22
C SER A 526 -4.86 25.98 14.07
N ILE A 527 -3.80 26.24 13.31
CA ILE A 527 -3.79 27.20 12.21
C ILE A 527 -3.31 26.49 10.95
N ASN A 528 -4.16 26.44 9.93
CA ASN A 528 -3.76 26.18 8.54
C ASN A 528 -3.46 27.52 7.83
N ILE A 529 -2.43 27.53 6.99
CA ILE A 529 -1.92 28.70 6.28
C ILE A 529 -1.74 28.31 4.81
N TYR A 530 -2.67 28.73 3.98
CA TYR A 530 -2.67 28.48 2.55
C TYR A 530 -1.89 29.59 1.84
N ILE A 531 -0.70 29.26 1.35
CA ILE A 531 0.25 30.22 0.75
C ILE A 531 0.20 30.07 -0.78
N THR A 532 -0.03 31.18 -1.47
CA THR A 532 -0.02 31.27 -2.94
C THR A 532 1.07 32.22 -3.41
N ASN A 533 1.71 31.91 -4.54
CA ASN A 533 2.63 32.82 -5.22
C ASN A 533 1.84 33.79 -6.11
N SER A 534 1.83 35.07 -5.73
CA SER A 534 1.08 36.12 -6.43
C SER A 534 1.84 36.74 -7.60
N ALA A 535 3.03 36.23 -7.95
CA ALA A 535 3.74 36.65 -9.14
C ALA A 535 3.02 36.22 -10.43
N SER A 536 3.26 36.93 -11.53
CA SER A 536 2.73 36.59 -12.86
C SER A 536 3.52 35.47 -13.58
N SER A 537 4.71 35.13 -13.09
CA SER A 537 5.54 34.04 -13.61
C SER A 537 6.63 33.63 -12.60
N GLY A 538 7.19 32.42 -12.79
CA GLY A 538 8.29 31.88 -12.00
C GLY A 538 7.84 30.96 -10.85
N THR A 539 8.75 30.11 -10.40
CA THR A 539 8.51 29.16 -9.30
C THR A 539 9.48 29.46 -8.16
N MET A 540 8.96 29.51 -6.94
CA MET A 540 9.80 29.41 -5.75
C MET A 540 9.98 27.92 -5.43
N PRO A 541 11.17 27.33 -5.64
CA PRO A 541 11.37 25.91 -5.36
C PRO A 541 11.22 25.64 -3.86
N ALA A 542 10.98 24.36 -3.51
CA ALA A 542 11.06 23.87 -2.15
C ALA A 542 12.38 24.31 -1.46
N GLY A 543 12.31 24.57 -0.17
CA GLY A 543 13.39 25.12 0.66
C GLY A 543 13.17 26.59 1.01
N TRP A 544 11.96 27.11 0.87
CA TRP A 544 11.63 28.48 1.26
C TRP A 544 11.35 28.58 2.76
N THR A 545 11.71 29.74 3.32
CA THR A 545 11.39 30.08 4.70
C THR A 545 10.13 30.92 4.76
N PHE A 546 9.35 30.79 5.83
CA PHE A 546 8.35 31.78 6.19
C PHE A 546 8.60 32.30 7.59
N THR A 547 8.16 33.52 7.85
CA THR A 547 8.19 34.13 9.18
C THR A 547 6.85 34.80 9.45
N MET A 548 6.28 34.54 10.61
CA MET A 548 5.05 35.17 11.07
C MET A 548 5.17 35.72 12.48
N SER A 549 4.49 36.83 12.79
CA SER A 549 4.59 37.44 14.11
C SER A 549 3.24 37.75 14.76
N ASN A 550 3.09 37.38 16.03
CA ASN A 550 2.09 37.89 16.95
C ASN A 550 2.73 37.93 18.34
N ALA A 551 2.72 39.10 18.99
CA ALA A 551 3.29 39.29 20.33
C ALA A 551 2.72 38.35 21.41
N GLY A 552 1.56 37.72 21.15
CA GLY A 552 0.97 36.70 22.01
C GLY A 552 1.59 35.31 21.88
N TYR A 553 2.24 34.94 20.76
CA TYR A 553 2.74 33.57 20.54
C TYR A 553 3.82 33.20 21.56
N VAL A 554 3.60 32.10 22.31
CA VAL A 554 4.50 31.68 23.40
C VAL A 554 4.90 30.21 23.40
N ALA A 555 4.09 29.31 22.84
CA ALA A 555 4.42 27.89 22.73
C ALA A 555 3.81 27.30 21.46
N GLN A 556 4.38 26.20 20.98
CA GLN A 556 3.93 25.44 19.82
C GLN A 556 3.94 23.95 20.20
N SER A 557 2.97 23.16 19.72
CA SER A 557 2.80 21.75 20.13
C SER A 557 2.44 20.78 19.00
N GLY A 558 2.53 21.22 17.75
CA GLY A 558 2.39 20.42 16.54
C GLY A 558 2.69 21.26 15.29
N THR A 559 3.26 20.68 14.25
CA THR A 559 3.46 21.29 12.92
C THR A 559 3.18 20.26 11.83
N TRP A 560 2.68 20.70 10.68
CA TRP A 560 2.58 19.91 9.46
C TRP A 560 3.04 20.75 8.27
N ASN A 561 3.66 20.08 7.28
CA ASN A 561 4.08 20.67 6.00
C ASN A 561 5.06 21.85 6.14
N PHE A 562 5.86 21.85 7.22
CA PHE A 562 7.09 22.62 7.39
C PHE A 562 7.86 22.10 8.60
N ARG A 563 9.17 22.40 8.68
CA ARG A 563 9.97 22.25 9.92
C ARG A 563 10.08 23.56 10.67
N LEU A 564 9.72 23.58 11.95
CA LEU A 564 9.90 24.75 12.81
C LEU A 564 11.39 25.06 13.00
N SER A 565 11.81 26.26 12.64
CA SER A 565 13.18 26.75 12.83
C SER A 565 13.33 27.65 14.05
N GLN A 566 12.28 28.39 14.43
CA GLN A 566 12.31 29.31 15.58
C GLN A 566 10.89 29.58 16.10
N LEU A 567 10.75 29.63 17.43
CA LEU A 567 9.68 30.34 18.11
C LEU A 567 10.31 31.16 19.25
N SER A 568 10.31 32.48 19.14
CA SER A 568 10.79 33.37 20.21
C SER A 568 10.22 34.79 20.08
N ASN A 569 9.96 35.44 21.22
CA ASN A 569 9.47 36.83 21.29
C ASN A 569 8.25 37.14 20.39
N GLY A 570 7.31 36.20 20.27
CA GLY A 570 6.14 36.34 19.41
C GLY A 570 6.39 36.11 17.91
N VAL A 571 7.58 35.63 17.51
CA VAL A 571 7.94 35.35 16.11
C VAL A 571 8.10 33.85 15.90
N VAL A 572 7.42 33.31 14.90
CA VAL A 572 7.55 31.94 14.39
C VAL A 572 8.26 31.99 13.05
N THR A 573 9.29 31.16 12.87
CA THR A 573 9.96 30.94 11.57
C THR A 573 9.95 29.44 11.26
N GLY A 574 9.55 29.09 10.04
CA GLY A 574 9.55 27.71 9.56
C GLY A 574 10.17 27.58 8.17
N ILE A 575 10.56 26.36 7.81
CA ILE A 575 11.15 26.01 6.52
C ILE A 575 10.25 24.96 5.86
N ALA A 576 9.74 25.27 4.68
CA ALA A 576 9.02 24.34 3.83
C ALA A 576 9.98 23.87 2.72
N ASP A 577 10.48 22.65 2.86
CA ASP A 577 11.51 22.05 2.01
C ASP A 577 11.14 20.69 1.37
N GLN A 578 9.90 20.25 1.51
CA GLN A 578 9.42 19.09 0.76
C GLN A 578 9.24 19.46 -0.71
N SER A 579 9.59 18.57 -1.63
CA SER A 579 9.62 18.81 -3.09
C SER A 579 8.34 19.43 -3.65
N TRP A 580 7.19 19.03 -3.12
CA TRP A 580 5.85 19.48 -3.50
C TRP A 580 5.43 20.83 -2.90
N GLU A 581 6.16 21.36 -1.91
CA GLU A 581 5.89 22.66 -1.29
C GLU A 581 6.33 23.84 -2.19
N ALA A 582 6.78 23.61 -3.42
CA ALA A 582 7.19 24.65 -4.36
C ALA A 582 6.03 25.59 -4.77
N LEU A 583 6.18 26.90 -4.52
CA LEU A 583 5.15 27.91 -4.80
C LEU A 583 5.27 28.41 -6.25
N VAL A 584 4.49 27.82 -7.16
CA VAL A 584 4.41 28.16 -8.59
C VAL A 584 3.52 29.40 -8.81
N ALA A 585 3.98 30.38 -9.58
CA ALA A 585 3.19 31.55 -9.98
C ALA A 585 1.92 31.14 -10.74
N GLY A 586 0.76 31.61 -10.26
CA GLY A 586 -0.54 31.20 -10.81
C GLY A 586 -0.95 29.75 -10.54
N GLY A 587 -0.16 29.01 -9.74
CA GLY A 587 -0.48 27.66 -9.27
C GLY A 587 -1.41 27.65 -8.05
N GLY A 588 -1.64 26.45 -7.51
CA GLY A 588 -2.41 26.24 -6.29
C GLY A 588 -1.71 26.76 -5.02
N SER A 589 -2.41 26.70 -3.89
CA SER A 589 -1.86 27.04 -2.58
C SER A 589 -1.14 25.86 -1.93
N VAL A 590 0.01 26.09 -1.33
CA VAL A 590 0.62 25.15 -0.38
C VAL A 590 0.01 25.40 1.00
N ASN A 591 -0.55 24.36 1.63
CA ASN A 591 -1.05 24.45 3.00
C ASN A 591 0.05 24.03 3.99
N ILE A 592 0.44 24.93 4.87
CA ILE A 592 1.31 24.66 6.02
C ILE A 592 0.57 24.95 7.31
N GLY A 593 0.92 24.33 8.43
CA GLY A 593 0.22 24.67 9.66
C GLY A 593 0.80 24.13 10.95
N LEU A 594 0.24 24.63 12.05
CA LEU A 594 0.76 24.44 13.39
C LEU A 594 -0.31 24.58 14.47
N ILE A 595 -0.04 23.98 15.62
CA ILE A 595 -0.75 24.24 16.87
C ILE A 595 0.05 25.27 17.65
N ILE A 596 -0.52 26.45 17.91
CA ILE A 596 0.15 27.58 18.56
C ILE A 596 -0.65 28.06 19.78
N SER A 597 0.07 28.35 20.87
CA SER A 597 -0.48 28.90 22.11
C SER A 597 -0.19 30.40 22.23
N SER A 598 -1.17 31.16 22.73
CA SER A 598 -1.13 32.62 22.81
C SER A 598 -1.49 33.15 24.20
N THR A 599 -0.64 34.01 24.78
CA THR A 599 -0.90 34.70 26.06
C THR A 599 -2.09 35.64 26.03
N THR A 600 -2.53 36.05 24.84
CA THR A 600 -3.62 37.02 24.63
C THR A 600 -4.88 36.40 24.04
N GLY A 601 -4.86 35.11 23.70
CA GLY A 601 -5.92 34.47 22.89
C GLY A 601 -6.00 34.96 21.44
N SER A 602 -5.09 35.85 21.00
CA SER A 602 -4.98 36.27 19.61
C SER A 602 -4.05 35.32 18.85
N PHE A 603 -4.55 34.76 17.74
CA PHE A 603 -3.85 33.72 16.96
C PHE A 603 -3.48 34.16 15.55
N LEU A 604 -4.12 35.19 14.99
CA LEU A 604 -3.78 35.74 13.67
C LEU A 604 -2.47 36.53 13.73
N PRO A 605 -1.54 36.36 12.79
CA PRO A 605 -0.31 37.14 12.79
C PRO A 605 -0.53 38.57 12.29
N LYS A 606 0.25 39.50 12.83
CA LYS A 606 0.35 40.91 12.39
C LYS A 606 1.23 41.08 11.15
N SER A 607 2.14 40.14 10.90
CA SER A 607 2.96 40.08 9.69
C SER A 607 3.20 38.65 9.27
N PHE A 608 3.30 38.42 7.96
CA PHE A 608 3.69 37.16 7.34
C PHE A 608 4.63 37.45 6.18
N THR A 609 5.75 36.75 6.11
CA THR A 609 6.72 36.85 5.02
C THR A 609 7.10 35.47 4.50
N VAL A 610 7.47 35.39 3.23
CA VAL A 610 8.09 34.22 2.61
C VAL A 610 9.41 34.65 1.97
N ASN A 611 10.51 33.98 2.31
CA ASN A 611 11.89 34.36 1.96
C ASN A 611 12.16 35.86 2.21
N GLY A 612 11.69 36.37 3.35
CA GLY A 612 11.81 37.77 3.76
C GLY A 612 10.90 38.77 3.02
N LYS A 613 10.14 38.35 2.01
CA LYS A 613 9.18 39.22 1.30
C LYS A 613 7.80 39.15 1.94
N ALA A 614 7.16 40.30 2.14
CA ALA A 614 5.83 40.37 2.75
C ALA A 614 4.75 39.72 1.86
N CYS A 615 3.88 38.93 2.48
CA CYS A 615 2.66 38.42 1.87
C CYS A 615 1.45 39.24 2.33
N THR A 616 0.40 39.28 1.50
CA THR A 616 -0.92 39.75 1.92
C THR A 616 -1.53 38.71 2.87
N ILE A 617 -1.94 39.13 4.07
CA ILE A 617 -2.63 38.27 5.03
C ILE A 617 -4.14 38.35 4.77
N SER A 618 -4.80 37.20 4.70
CA SER A 618 -6.25 37.07 4.64
C SER A 618 -6.73 35.97 5.59
N THR A 619 -8.04 35.92 5.86
CA THR A 619 -8.65 34.95 6.78
C THR A 619 -9.87 34.33 6.13
N PHE A 620 -10.16 33.06 6.41
CA PHE A 620 -11.44 32.48 6.02
C PHE A 620 -12.59 33.27 6.67
N SER A 621 -13.39 33.95 5.85
CA SER A 621 -14.70 34.44 6.28
C SER A 621 -15.65 33.24 6.29
N SER A 622 -16.12 32.85 7.47
CA SER A 622 -17.25 31.92 7.58
C SER A 622 -18.47 32.56 6.93
N GLY A 623 -18.88 32.04 5.78
CA GLY A 623 -20.07 32.49 5.07
C GLY A 623 -21.35 31.98 5.72
N HIS A 624 -21.70 32.55 6.88
CA HIS A 624 -23.02 32.53 7.48
C HIS A 624 -23.33 33.92 8.05
#